data_AF-A0A8J7SU61-F1
#
_entry.id   AF-A0A8J7SU61-F1
#
_cell.length_a   1.000
_cell.length_b   1.000
_cell.length_c   1.000
_cell.angle_alpha   90.00
_cell.angle_beta   90.00
_cell.angle_gamma   90.00
#
_symmetry.space_group_name_H-M   'P 1'
#
loop_
_entity.id
_entity.type
_entity.pdbx_description
1 polymer ?
#
loop_
_entity_poly.entity_id
_entity_poly.type
_entity_poly.pdbx_seq_one_letter_code
_entity_poly.pdbx_strand_id
1 'polypeptide(L)'
;MSWWTLMTEAQATIISGVLTVLAGIIAALLGGWVFSKKVKSLEDAISDANDKLGLHVEGFKKEIDKLGERLKEIQEVTQETGEKVIRQNADIVDRQEAVQDLATSPDGDLKSKFSEAWEVVRSAIEDRAVDPSIDGRTRAKYLRIDRRQYRDLANALRADGNLNLDEGSVFGAIELRQSYRNGRRVINIEDVAKMKTFSDAIQT
;
A
#
# COMPACT_ATOMS: atom_id res chain seq x y z
N MET A 1 -63.91 -11.26 72.84
CA MET A 1 -62.95 -12.31 72.48
C MET A 1 -63.21 -13.58 73.30
N SER A 2 -64.32 -14.28 73.06
CA SER A 2 -64.67 -15.52 73.81
C SER A 2 -65.43 -16.55 72.96
N TRP A 3 -65.43 -16.41 71.63
CA TRP A 3 -66.05 -17.40 70.75
C TRP A 3 -65.13 -18.59 70.43
N TRP A 4 -63.83 -18.41 70.63
CA TRP A 4 -62.81 -19.44 70.37
C TRP A 4 -62.76 -20.56 71.43
N THR A 5 -63.28 -20.33 72.64
CA THR A 5 -63.15 -21.26 73.77
C THR A 5 -64.37 -22.16 74.01
N LEU A 6 -65.43 -22.01 73.21
CA LEU A 6 -66.69 -22.77 73.32
C LEU A 6 -67.04 -23.55 72.05
N MET A 7 -66.03 -23.85 71.23
CA MET A 7 -66.22 -24.73 70.08
C MET A 7 -65.98 -26.18 70.48
N THR A 8 -66.97 -27.04 70.23
CA THR A 8 -66.82 -28.49 70.37
C THR A 8 -65.64 -28.96 69.50
N GLU A 9 -64.90 -29.96 69.95
CA GLU A 9 -63.67 -30.48 69.31
C GLU A 9 -63.77 -30.61 67.78
N ALA A 10 -64.94 -31.06 67.28
CA ALA A 10 -65.22 -31.19 65.84
C ALA A 10 -65.21 -29.86 65.06
N GLN A 11 -65.70 -28.76 65.64
CA GLN A 11 -65.70 -27.44 64.99
C GLN A 11 -64.31 -26.83 64.94
N ALA A 12 -63.49 -27.06 65.97
CA ALA A 12 -62.09 -26.64 65.99
C ALA A 12 -61.27 -27.34 64.88
N THR A 13 -61.49 -28.64 64.67
CA THR A 13 -60.85 -29.39 63.57
C THR A 13 -61.25 -28.87 62.19
N ILE A 14 -62.53 -28.58 61.97
CA ILE A 14 -63.02 -28.04 60.68
C ILE A 14 -62.42 -26.65 60.42
N ILE A 15 -62.39 -25.77 61.42
CA ILE A 15 -61.81 -24.43 61.28
C ILE A 15 -60.31 -24.49 61.02
N SER A 16 -59.58 -25.38 61.70
CA SER A 16 -58.14 -25.60 61.45
C SER A 16 -57.88 -26.12 60.03
N GLY A 17 -58.73 -27.02 59.53
CA GLY A 17 -58.66 -27.53 58.16
C GLY A 17 -58.89 -26.42 57.12
N VAL A 18 -59.93 -25.59 57.31
CA VAL A 18 -60.23 -24.44 56.45
C VAL A 18 -59.09 -23.41 56.48
N LEU A 19 -58.53 -23.12 57.66
CA LEU A 19 -57.39 -22.21 57.80
C LEU A 19 -56.13 -22.73 57.10
N THR A 20 -55.89 -24.03 57.13
CA THR A 20 -54.73 -24.65 56.46
C THR A 20 -54.88 -24.59 54.93
N VAL A 21 -56.08 -24.83 54.42
CA VAL A 21 -56.38 -24.69 52.98
C VAL A 21 -56.22 -23.24 52.54
N LEU A 22 -56.75 -22.28 53.31
CA LEU A 22 -56.59 -20.84 53.02
C LEU A 22 -55.12 -20.41 53.08
N ALA A 23 -54.36 -20.89 54.07
CA ALA A 23 -52.93 -20.63 54.17
C ALA A 23 -52.17 -21.20 52.96
N GLY A 24 -52.52 -22.41 52.50
CA GLY A 24 -51.97 -23.01 51.29
C GLY A 24 -52.27 -22.20 50.03
N ILE A 25 -53.49 -21.70 49.87
CA ILE A 25 -53.90 -20.85 48.74
C ILE A 25 -53.13 -19.53 48.78
N ILE A 26 -53.03 -18.88 49.94
CA ILE A 26 -52.30 -17.62 50.09
C ILE A 26 -50.80 -17.83 49.81
N ALA A 27 -50.21 -18.92 50.29
CA ALA A 27 -48.82 -19.27 50.01
C ALA A 27 -48.58 -19.51 48.51
N ALA A 28 -49.49 -20.18 47.82
CA ALA A 28 -49.41 -20.39 46.37
C ALA A 28 -49.52 -19.08 45.58
N LEU A 29 -50.42 -18.18 45.97
CA LEU A 29 -50.59 -16.88 45.33
C LEU A 29 -49.38 -15.96 45.54
N LEU A 30 -48.89 -15.88 46.79
CA LEU A 30 -47.69 -15.09 47.11
C LEU A 30 -46.44 -15.66 46.43
N GLY A 31 -46.30 -16.99 46.41
CA GLY A 31 -45.24 -17.68 45.68
C GLY A 31 -45.29 -17.33 44.19
N GLY A 32 -46.44 -17.53 43.54
CA GLY A 32 -46.62 -17.23 42.13
C GLY A 32 -46.32 -15.77 41.78
N TRP A 33 -46.72 -14.82 42.63
CA TRP A 33 -46.46 -13.40 42.41
C TRP A 33 -44.98 -13.03 42.53
N VAL A 34 -44.29 -13.53 43.56
CA VAL A 34 -42.85 -13.26 43.76
C VAL A 34 -42.02 -13.91 42.65
N PHE A 35 -42.33 -15.15 42.27
CA PHE A 35 -41.61 -15.85 41.21
C PHE A 35 -41.90 -15.25 39.82
N SER A 36 -43.13 -14.83 39.53
CA SER A 36 -43.47 -14.19 38.24
C SER A 36 -42.68 -12.90 38.00
N LYS A 37 -42.52 -12.05 39.03
CA LYS A 37 -41.71 -10.82 38.90
C LYS A 37 -40.23 -11.11 38.66
N LYS A 38 -39.67 -12.12 39.34
CA LYS A 38 -38.26 -12.50 39.16
C LYS A 38 -37.99 -13.10 37.78
N VAL A 39 -38.92 -13.91 37.25
CA VAL A 39 -38.80 -14.49 35.90
C VAL A 39 -38.88 -13.41 34.83
N LYS A 40 -39.82 -12.46 34.94
CA LYS A 40 -39.89 -11.32 34.00
C LYS A 40 -38.60 -10.50 33.99
N SER A 41 -38.03 -10.21 35.16
CA SER A 41 -36.75 -9.48 35.26
C SER A 41 -35.57 -10.24 34.64
N LEU A 42 -35.58 -11.58 34.67
CA LEU A 42 -34.54 -12.40 34.05
C LEU A 42 -34.72 -12.44 32.53
N GLU A 43 -35.95 -12.57 32.04
CA GLU A 43 -36.28 -12.53 30.62
C GLU A 43 -35.92 -11.18 29.99
N ASP A 44 -36.26 -10.09 30.68
CA ASP A 44 -35.89 -8.73 30.28
C ASP A 44 -34.37 -8.56 30.22
N ALA A 45 -33.64 -9.03 31.25
CA ALA A 45 -32.17 -8.96 31.27
C ALA A 45 -31.51 -9.80 30.18
N ILE A 46 -32.09 -10.95 29.82
CA ILE A 46 -31.62 -11.80 28.72
C ILE A 46 -31.87 -11.13 27.38
N SER A 47 -33.05 -10.52 27.18
CA SER A 47 -33.35 -9.76 25.95
C SER A 47 -32.38 -8.59 25.79
N ASP A 48 -32.16 -7.83 26.86
CA ASP A 48 -31.27 -6.66 26.86
C ASP A 48 -29.80 -7.06 26.61
N ALA A 49 -29.38 -8.23 27.10
CA ALA A 49 -28.07 -8.80 26.82
C ALA A 49 -27.95 -9.27 25.36
N ASN A 50 -29.01 -9.84 24.78
CA ASN A 50 -29.02 -10.31 23.40
C ASN A 50 -28.96 -9.14 22.41
N ASP A 51 -29.68 -8.05 22.69
CA ASP A 51 -29.65 -6.82 21.89
C ASP A 51 -28.28 -6.15 21.94
N LYS A 52 -27.65 -6.08 23.12
CA LYS A 52 -26.28 -5.57 23.29
C LYS A 52 -25.24 -6.43 22.57
N LEU A 53 -25.39 -7.75 22.61
CA LEU A 53 -24.53 -8.68 21.87
C LEU A 53 -24.70 -8.53 20.36
N GLY A 54 -25.93 -8.35 19.87
CA GLY A 54 -26.20 -8.08 18.46
C GLY A 54 -25.48 -6.83 17.96
N LEU A 55 -25.59 -5.72 18.70
CA LEU A 55 -24.90 -4.46 18.39
C LEU A 55 -23.37 -4.60 18.40
N HIS A 56 -22.83 -5.36 19.36
CA HIS A 56 -21.39 -5.64 19.41
C HIS A 56 -20.90 -6.48 18.22
N VAL A 57 -21.66 -7.50 17.81
CA VAL A 57 -21.32 -8.34 16.66
C VAL A 57 -21.36 -7.54 15.35
N GLU A 58 -22.34 -6.67 15.19
CA GLU A 58 -22.44 -5.80 14.01
C GLU A 58 -21.30 -4.77 13.95
N GLY A 59 -20.96 -4.16 15.09
CA GLY A 59 -19.80 -3.28 15.23
C GLY A 59 -18.49 -3.99 14.89
N PHE A 60 -18.30 -5.22 15.39
CA PHE A 60 -17.10 -6.02 15.14
C PHE A 60 -16.94 -6.42 13.68
N LYS A 61 -18.04 -6.79 12.99
CA LYS A 61 -18.01 -7.05 11.54
C LYS A 61 -17.56 -5.84 10.75
N LYS A 62 -18.09 -4.65 11.09
CA LYS A 62 -17.71 -3.40 10.43
C LYS A 62 -16.24 -3.04 10.65
N GLU A 63 -15.67 -3.37 11.81
CA GLU A 63 -14.24 -3.22 12.06
C GLU A 63 -13.38 -4.23 11.29
N ILE A 64 -13.83 -5.48 11.18
CA ILE A 64 -13.17 -6.50 10.35
C ILE A 64 -13.17 -6.09 8.88
N ASP A 65 -14.29 -5.60 8.35
CA ASP A 65 -14.38 -5.17 6.95
C ASP A 65 -13.43 -4.00 6.67
N LYS A 66 -13.36 -3.02 7.57
CA LYS A 66 -12.38 -1.92 7.50
C LYS A 66 -10.93 -2.39 7.57
N LEU A 67 -10.65 -3.43 8.36
CA LEU A 67 -9.33 -4.06 8.42
C LEU A 67 -9.00 -4.74 7.09
N GLY A 68 -9.96 -5.43 6.47
CA GLY A 68 -9.82 -6.03 5.14
C GLY A 68 -9.52 -5.01 4.04
N GLU A 69 -10.21 -3.86 4.05
CA GLU A 69 -9.94 -2.75 3.12
C GLU A 69 -8.52 -2.17 3.30
N ARG A 70 -8.10 -1.92 4.55
CA ARG A 70 -6.73 -1.46 4.84
C ARG A 70 -5.66 -2.45 4.43
N LEU A 71 -5.92 -3.75 4.57
CA LEU A 71 -4.98 -4.79 4.13
C LEU A 71 -4.86 -4.85 2.61
N LYS A 72 -5.94 -4.62 1.85
CA LYS A 72 -5.89 -4.50 0.39
C LYS A 72 -5.09 -3.28 -0.05
N GLU A 73 -5.30 -2.13 0.58
CA GLU A 73 -4.56 -0.90 0.32
C GLU A 73 -3.05 -1.09 0.58
N ILE A 74 -2.69 -1.76 1.69
CA ILE A 74 -1.30 -2.11 1.98
C ILE A 74 -0.72 -3.07 0.93
N GLN A 75 -1.50 -4.05 0.47
CA GLN A 75 -1.04 -5.02 -0.53
C GLN A 75 -0.75 -4.37 -1.89
N GLU A 76 -1.61 -3.45 -2.35
CA GLU A 76 -1.39 -2.68 -3.59
C GLU A 76 -0.15 -1.79 -3.49
N VAL A 77 0.01 -1.06 -2.37
CA VAL A 77 1.20 -0.23 -2.12
C VAL A 77 2.47 -1.08 -2.03
N THR A 78 2.39 -2.30 -1.49
CA THR A 78 3.55 -3.20 -1.36
C THR A 78 3.98 -3.79 -2.70
N GLN A 79 3.06 -4.03 -3.65
CA GLN A 79 3.40 -4.49 -4.99
C GLN A 79 4.09 -3.39 -5.81
N GLU A 80 3.54 -2.18 -5.81
CA GLU A 80 4.12 -1.03 -6.51
C GLU A 80 5.48 -0.61 -5.92
N THR A 81 5.59 -0.65 -4.58
CA THR A 81 6.86 -0.34 -3.90
C THR A 81 7.87 -1.48 -4.05
N GLY A 82 7.42 -2.73 -4.06
CA GLY A 82 8.27 -3.91 -4.23
C GLY A 82 8.99 -3.92 -5.58
N GLU A 83 8.26 -3.66 -6.67
CA GLU A 83 8.87 -3.53 -8.00
C GLU A 83 9.86 -2.38 -8.09
N LYS A 84 9.54 -1.24 -7.46
CA LYS A 84 10.42 -0.07 -7.43
C LYS A 84 11.69 -0.33 -6.63
N VAL A 85 11.60 -1.02 -5.49
CA VAL A 85 12.74 -1.38 -4.65
C VAL A 85 13.61 -2.44 -5.34
N ILE A 86 13.02 -3.42 -6.02
CA ILE A 86 13.77 -4.42 -6.80
C ILE A 86 14.56 -3.74 -7.92
N ARG A 87 13.94 -2.82 -8.68
CA ARG A 87 14.63 -2.05 -9.72
C ARG A 87 15.73 -1.16 -9.14
N GLN A 88 15.48 -0.48 -8.03
CA GLN A 88 16.50 0.34 -7.37
C GLN A 88 17.68 -0.48 -6.83
N ASN A 89 17.42 -1.68 -6.29
CA ASN A 89 18.48 -2.55 -5.79
C ASN A 89 19.32 -3.14 -6.94
N ALA A 90 18.69 -3.50 -8.07
CA ALA A 90 19.41 -3.91 -9.27
C ALA A 90 20.33 -2.78 -9.77
N ASP A 91 19.79 -1.55 -9.91
CA ASP A 91 20.56 -0.37 -10.30
C ASP A 91 21.74 -0.07 -9.34
N ILE A 92 21.58 -0.34 -8.04
CA ILE A 92 22.65 -0.13 -7.05
C ILE A 92 23.75 -1.19 -7.19
N VAL A 93 23.39 -2.46 -7.38
CA VAL A 93 24.36 -3.55 -7.57
C VAL A 93 25.17 -3.32 -8.84
N ASP A 94 24.52 -3.02 -9.96
CA ASP A 94 25.19 -2.78 -11.24
C ASP A 94 26.14 -1.56 -11.17
N ARG A 95 25.75 -0.52 -10.42
CA ARG A 95 26.63 0.64 -10.17
C ARG A 95 27.81 0.29 -9.30
N GLN A 96 27.62 -0.55 -8.27
CA GLN A 96 28.68 -0.94 -7.37
C GLN A 96 29.74 -1.78 -8.08
N GLU A 97 29.32 -2.70 -8.96
CA GLU A 97 30.21 -3.46 -9.84
C GLU A 97 30.96 -2.52 -10.81
N ALA A 98 30.27 -1.60 -11.48
CA ALA A 98 30.90 -0.65 -12.38
C ALA A 98 31.94 0.26 -11.69
N VAL A 99 31.67 0.69 -10.45
CA VAL A 99 32.63 1.48 -9.65
C VAL A 99 33.85 0.65 -9.26
N GLN A 100 33.67 -0.62 -8.89
CA GLN A 100 34.76 -1.51 -8.50
C GLN A 100 35.69 -1.83 -9.67
N ASP A 101 35.14 -2.07 -10.86
CA ASP A 101 35.90 -2.27 -12.11
C ASP A 101 36.69 -1.01 -12.52
N LEU A 102 36.12 0.17 -12.29
CA LEU A 102 36.78 1.45 -12.56
C LEU A 102 37.90 1.74 -11.55
N ALA A 103 37.73 1.35 -10.28
CA ALA A 103 38.71 1.56 -9.22
C ALA A 103 39.93 0.62 -9.30
N THR A 104 39.77 -0.55 -9.92
CA THR A 104 40.85 -1.55 -10.11
C THR A 104 41.57 -1.43 -11.45
N SER A 105 41.08 -0.61 -12.38
CA SER A 105 41.75 -0.33 -13.66
C SER A 105 43.05 0.47 -13.44
N PRO A 106 44.24 -0.07 -13.78
CA PRO A 106 45.51 0.60 -13.49
C PRO A 106 45.81 1.86 -14.31
N ASP A 107 45.03 2.19 -15.35
CA ASP A 107 45.49 3.13 -16.40
C ASP A 107 44.40 4.02 -17.06
N GLY A 108 43.24 4.23 -16.46
CA GLY A 108 42.13 4.91 -17.17
C GLY A 108 41.93 6.38 -16.82
N ASP A 109 42.26 7.32 -17.72
CA ASP A 109 41.74 8.69 -17.65
C ASP A 109 40.21 8.65 -17.58
N LEU A 110 39.64 9.00 -16.42
CA LEU A 110 38.19 9.00 -16.18
C LEU A 110 37.46 9.84 -17.22
N LYS A 111 38.12 10.88 -17.76
CA LYS A 111 37.59 11.70 -18.83
C LYS A 111 37.47 10.94 -20.15
N SER A 112 38.44 10.08 -20.49
CA SER A 112 38.36 9.21 -21.68
C SER A 112 37.19 8.26 -21.54
N LYS A 113 37.12 7.52 -20.43
CA LYS A 113 36.03 6.55 -20.18
C LYS A 113 34.65 7.20 -20.20
N PHE A 114 34.51 8.37 -19.58
CA PHE A 114 33.28 9.16 -19.63
C PHE A 114 32.92 9.59 -21.06
N SER A 115 33.92 10.02 -21.84
CA SER A 115 33.73 10.47 -23.21
C SER A 115 33.33 9.30 -24.11
N GLU A 116 33.97 8.14 -23.97
CA GLU A 116 33.64 6.91 -24.70
C GLU A 116 32.19 6.48 -24.44
N ALA A 117 31.76 6.41 -23.17
CA ALA A 117 30.37 6.08 -22.83
C ALA A 117 29.38 7.10 -23.39
N TRP A 118 29.72 8.40 -23.36
CA TRP A 118 28.89 9.42 -24.00
C TRP A 118 28.79 9.26 -25.52
N GLU A 119 29.87 8.87 -26.21
CA GLU A 119 29.83 8.69 -27.66
C GLU A 119 28.90 7.56 -28.09
N VAL A 120 28.75 6.51 -27.26
CA VAL A 120 27.74 5.46 -27.46
C VAL A 120 26.33 6.04 -27.41
N VAL A 121 25.99 6.75 -26.33
CA VAL A 121 24.68 7.43 -26.15
C VAL A 121 24.41 8.37 -27.33
N ARG A 122 25.40 9.18 -27.69
CA ARG A 122 25.31 10.16 -28.77
C ARG A 122 25.03 9.49 -30.12
N SER A 123 25.76 8.41 -30.42
CA SER A 123 25.61 7.67 -31.67
C SER A 123 24.22 7.05 -31.76
N ALA A 124 23.73 6.43 -30.67
CA ALA A 124 22.39 5.87 -30.63
C ALA A 124 21.29 6.92 -30.92
N ILE A 125 21.42 8.14 -30.39
CA ILE A 125 20.46 9.24 -30.68
C ILE A 125 20.54 9.66 -32.15
N GLU A 126 21.75 9.77 -32.71
CA GLU A 126 21.94 10.16 -34.11
C GLU A 126 21.44 9.08 -35.08
N ASP A 127 21.67 7.81 -34.79
CA ASP A 127 21.21 6.67 -35.59
C ASP A 127 19.68 6.70 -35.72
N ARG A 128 18.97 7.02 -34.64
CA ARG A 128 17.51 7.22 -34.66
C ARG A 128 17.12 8.45 -35.48
N ALA A 129 17.89 9.53 -35.41
CA ALA A 129 17.62 10.74 -36.18
C ALA A 129 17.81 10.57 -37.69
N VAL A 130 18.67 9.65 -38.13
CA VAL A 130 18.95 9.39 -39.55
C VAL A 130 18.26 8.15 -40.12
N ASP A 131 17.42 7.48 -39.32
CA ASP A 131 16.73 6.26 -39.71
C ASP A 131 16.00 6.43 -41.07
N PRO A 132 16.28 5.56 -42.06
CA PRO A 132 15.63 5.59 -43.37
C PRO A 132 14.12 5.43 -43.34
N SER A 133 13.57 4.77 -42.31
CA SER A 133 12.13 4.55 -42.13
C SER A 133 11.35 5.82 -41.80
N ILE A 134 12.03 6.86 -41.30
CA ILE A 134 11.44 8.14 -40.98
C ILE A 134 11.24 8.96 -42.26
N ASP A 135 10.09 9.62 -42.35
CA ASP A 135 9.78 10.53 -43.46
C ASP A 135 10.89 11.57 -43.68
N GLY A 136 11.22 11.83 -44.95
CA GLY A 136 12.35 12.67 -45.34
C GLY A 136 12.24 14.11 -44.83
N ARG A 137 11.02 14.66 -44.69
CA ARG A 137 10.81 15.99 -44.12
C ARG A 137 11.11 16.01 -42.63
N THR A 138 10.72 14.96 -41.91
CA THR A 138 10.99 14.79 -40.47
C THR A 138 12.48 14.58 -40.21
N ARG A 139 13.16 13.75 -41.02
CA ARG A 139 14.62 13.60 -40.94
C ARG A 139 15.34 14.92 -41.21
N ALA A 140 14.90 15.70 -42.20
CA ALA A 140 15.45 17.02 -42.47
C ALA A 140 15.23 18.01 -41.30
N LYS A 141 14.10 17.91 -40.58
CA LYS A 141 13.86 18.66 -39.33
C LYS A 141 14.90 18.30 -38.27
N TYR A 142 15.19 17.02 -38.04
CA TYR A 142 16.20 16.60 -37.07
C TYR A 142 17.61 17.08 -37.41
N LEU A 143 17.98 17.06 -38.69
CA LEU A 143 19.29 17.55 -39.15
C LEU A 143 19.50 19.05 -38.93
N ARG A 144 18.43 19.83 -38.78
CA ARG A 144 18.51 21.28 -38.49
C ARG A 144 18.72 21.59 -37.01
N ILE A 145 18.56 20.63 -36.11
CA ILE A 145 18.74 20.83 -34.67
C ILE A 145 20.23 20.87 -34.34
N ASP A 146 20.66 21.87 -33.55
CA ASP A 146 22.07 22.01 -33.16
C ASP A 146 22.54 20.83 -32.28
N ARG A 147 23.66 20.19 -32.66
CA ARG A 147 24.30 19.11 -31.90
C ARG A 147 24.95 19.56 -30.59
N ARG A 148 24.99 20.86 -30.32
CA ARG A 148 25.31 21.42 -29.00
C ARG A 148 24.14 21.25 -28.02
N GLN A 149 22.94 20.94 -28.52
CA GLN A 149 21.69 20.80 -27.75
C GLN A 149 21.04 19.44 -28.04
N TYR A 150 21.75 18.34 -27.74
CA TYR A 150 21.20 16.98 -27.86
C TYR A 150 19.86 16.78 -27.13
N ARG A 151 19.58 17.59 -26.10
CA ARG A 151 18.27 17.61 -25.42
C ARG A 151 17.13 17.95 -26.37
N ASP A 152 17.34 18.89 -27.29
CA ASP A 152 16.31 19.34 -28.24
C ASP A 152 16.08 18.27 -29.32
N LEU A 153 17.15 17.60 -29.75
CA LEU A 153 17.06 16.47 -30.67
C LEU A 153 16.29 15.30 -30.04
N ALA A 154 16.67 14.90 -28.83
CA ALA A 154 15.98 13.83 -28.09
C ALA A 154 14.50 14.17 -27.83
N ASN A 155 14.18 15.42 -27.50
CA ASN A 155 12.80 15.88 -27.35
C ASN A 155 12.00 15.81 -28.66
N ALA A 156 12.61 16.20 -29.78
CA ALA A 156 11.96 16.12 -31.09
C ALA A 156 11.70 14.66 -31.49
N LEU A 157 12.67 13.77 -31.29
CA LEU A 157 12.53 12.33 -31.53
C LEU A 157 11.43 11.73 -30.65
N ARG A 158 11.39 12.07 -29.37
CA ARG A 158 10.34 11.62 -28.45
C ARG A 158 8.96 12.11 -28.87
N ALA A 159 8.83 13.40 -29.18
CA ALA A 159 7.54 14.00 -29.58
C ALA A 159 6.97 13.36 -30.86
N ASP A 160 7.85 12.97 -31.78
CA ASP A 160 7.48 12.32 -33.02
C ASP A 160 7.40 10.77 -32.89
N GLY A 161 7.62 10.21 -31.69
CA GLY A 161 7.56 8.76 -31.42
C GLY A 161 8.72 7.93 -31.98
N ASN A 162 9.82 8.57 -32.39
CA ASN A 162 10.96 7.95 -33.07
C ASN A 162 12.17 7.71 -32.17
N LEU A 163 12.11 8.08 -30.89
CA LEU A 163 13.25 7.92 -29.98
C LEU A 163 13.59 6.44 -29.77
N ASN A 164 12.59 5.58 -29.49
CA ASN A 164 12.74 4.11 -29.39
C ASN A 164 13.99 3.65 -28.61
N LEU A 165 14.31 4.36 -27.53
CA LEU A 165 15.41 4.12 -26.60
C LEU A 165 14.88 4.39 -25.19
N ASP A 166 15.57 3.90 -24.15
CA ASP A 166 15.22 4.23 -22.76
C ASP A 166 15.32 5.75 -22.50
N GLU A 167 14.17 6.41 -22.34
CA GLU A 167 14.10 7.86 -22.19
C GLU A 167 14.88 8.33 -20.94
N GLY A 168 14.77 7.58 -19.84
CA GLY A 168 15.43 7.89 -18.58
C GLY A 168 16.95 7.97 -18.76
N SER A 169 17.53 6.98 -19.42
CA SER A 169 18.96 6.91 -19.72
C SER A 169 19.39 7.97 -20.71
N VAL A 170 18.62 8.23 -21.77
CA VAL A 170 18.93 9.27 -22.76
C VAL A 170 18.98 10.66 -22.11
N PHE A 171 17.93 11.05 -21.39
CA PHE A 171 17.88 12.38 -20.77
C PHE A 171 18.84 12.49 -19.59
N GLY A 172 19.02 11.42 -18.80
CA GLY A 172 19.99 11.35 -17.72
C GLY A 172 21.43 11.52 -18.20
N ALA A 173 21.81 10.85 -19.29
CA ALA A 173 23.13 11.00 -19.91
C ALA A 173 23.36 12.41 -20.45
N ILE A 174 22.37 13.01 -21.12
CA ILE A 174 22.45 14.38 -21.63
C ILE A 174 22.66 15.38 -20.48
N GLU A 175 21.89 15.26 -19.40
CA GLU A 175 22.01 16.12 -18.22
C GLU A 175 23.37 15.97 -17.54
N LEU A 176 23.83 14.73 -17.36
CA LEU A 176 25.13 14.43 -16.78
C LEU A 176 26.26 15.04 -17.62
N ARG A 177 26.22 14.89 -18.95
CA ARG A 177 27.18 15.50 -19.88
C ARG A 177 27.14 17.02 -19.82
N GLN A 178 25.95 17.63 -19.75
CA GLN A 178 25.81 19.08 -19.65
C GLN A 178 26.41 19.65 -18.36
N SER A 179 26.35 18.90 -17.26
CA SER A 179 26.94 19.32 -15.97
C SER A 179 28.46 19.59 -16.04
N TYR A 180 29.15 18.96 -17.00
CA TYR A 180 30.60 19.14 -17.23
C TYR A 180 30.97 20.18 -18.27
N ARG A 181 29.99 20.71 -19.02
CA ARG A 181 30.24 21.64 -20.14
C ARG A 181 30.95 22.93 -19.72
N ASN A 182 30.74 23.38 -18.48
CA ASN A 182 31.33 24.60 -17.95
C ASN A 182 32.74 24.41 -17.36
N GLY A 183 33.28 23.18 -17.36
CA GLY A 183 34.66 22.87 -16.91
C GLY A 183 34.92 23.06 -15.41
N ARG A 184 33.93 23.48 -14.62
CA ARG A 184 34.06 23.71 -13.17
C ARG A 184 34.02 22.44 -12.34
N ARG A 185 33.48 21.35 -12.90
CA ARG A 185 33.31 20.06 -12.22
C ARG A 185 34.37 19.08 -12.72
N VAL A 186 35.08 18.43 -11.80
CA VAL A 186 36.02 17.35 -12.12
C VAL A 186 35.21 16.05 -12.26
N ILE A 187 35.49 15.28 -13.31
CA ILE A 187 34.85 13.98 -13.54
C ILE A 187 35.32 13.02 -12.44
N ASN A 188 34.38 12.40 -11.74
CA ASN A 188 34.66 11.42 -10.71
C ASN A 188 34.23 10.02 -11.17
N ILE A 189 34.62 9.00 -10.43
CA ILE A 189 34.36 7.59 -10.77
C ILE A 189 32.85 7.30 -10.82
N GLU A 190 32.07 7.87 -9.91
CA GLU A 190 30.62 7.67 -9.83
C GLU A 190 29.89 8.18 -11.08
N ASP A 191 30.31 9.34 -11.60
CA ASP A 191 29.74 9.94 -12.79
C ASP A 191 30.15 9.18 -14.07
N VAL A 192 31.34 8.57 -14.09
CA VAL A 192 31.71 7.61 -15.16
C VAL A 192 30.83 6.37 -15.10
N ALA A 193 30.64 5.78 -13.91
CA ALA A 193 29.78 4.61 -13.73
C ALA A 193 28.33 4.90 -14.15
N LYS A 194 27.77 6.05 -13.74
CA LYS A 194 26.43 6.48 -14.16
C LYS A 194 26.31 6.61 -15.68
N MET A 195 27.29 7.25 -16.33
CA MET A 195 27.29 7.38 -17.79
C MET A 195 27.36 6.02 -18.48
N LYS A 196 28.13 5.08 -17.92
CA LYS A 196 28.22 3.70 -18.41
C LYS A 196 26.86 2.98 -18.28
N THR A 197 26.20 3.05 -17.13
CA THR A 197 24.86 2.48 -16.94
C THR A 197 23.87 3.02 -17.98
N PHE A 198 23.89 4.32 -18.26
CA PHE A 198 23.03 4.90 -19.30
C PHE A 198 23.37 4.41 -20.71
N SER A 199 24.67 4.27 -21.01
CA SER A 199 25.13 3.71 -22.27
C SER A 199 24.66 2.27 -22.46
N ASP A 200 24.82 1.42 -21.45
CA ASP A 200 24.48 0.00 -21.50
C ASP A 200 22.95 -0.20 -21.64
N ALA A 201 22.15 0.61 -20.94
CA ALA A 201 20.68 0.59 -21.05
C ALA A 201 20.16 1.00 -22.44
N ILE A 202 20.90 1.84 -23.18
CA ILE A 202 20.52 2.30 -24.53
C ILE A 202 20.86 1.27 -25.60
N GLN A 203 21.80 0.35 -25.33
CA GLN A 203 22.20 -0.71 -26.24
C GLN A 203 21.33 -1.97 -26.15
N THR A 204 20.50 -2.08 -25.11
CA THR A 204 19.60 -3.22 -24.87
C THR A 204 18.28 -3.04 -25.61
#